data_AF-A0A6J6IAH7-F1
#
_entry.id   AF-A0A6J6IAH7-F1
#
_cell.length_a   1.000
_cell.length_b   1.000
_cell.length_c   1.000
_cell.angle_alpha   90.00
_cell.angle_beta   90.00
_cell.angle_gamma   90.00
#
_symmetry.space_group_name_H-M   'P 1'
#
loop_
_entity.id
_entity.type
_entity.pdbx_description
1 polymer ?
#
loop_
_entity_poly.entity_id
_entity_poly.type
_entity_poly.pdbx_seq_one_letter_code
_entity_poly.pdbx_strand_id
1 'polypeptide(L)'
;MTHSVWRITDTARIDAIRTAIGSAPIVIADGHHRYETSLAYRDERRASDGDGGAADAVMTFVVELVEDELDVGPIHRLLSALPDGFDLLEAFEPFFDIEAFVFTDAPTVRRLQELGGLVLVVPEGAWLLRPRPETIAATRDLDSSRLDLALASLPDHALVYQHGVEHIRAAVDSGAAQAGVLLRPVTIDQIIAIAEGGEKMPPKSTFFAPKPRTGVVFRSID
;
A
#
# COMPACT_ATOMS: atom_id res chain seq x y z
N MET A 1 5.23 -22.47 1.11
CA MET A 1 4.97 -21.91 -0.24
C MET A 1 5.99 -22.48 -1.22
N THR A 2 5.51 -23.14 -2.27
CA THR A 2 6.34 -23.75 -3.33
C THR A 2 6.08 -22.99 -4.63
N HIS A 3 7.12 -22.55 -5.33
CA HIS A 3 6.99 -21.93 -6.64
C HIS A 3 7.35 -22.94 -7.72
N SER A 4 6.52 -23.02 -8.77
CA SER A 4 6.81 -23.79 -9.98
C SER A 4 6.91 -22.83 -11.14
N VAL A 5 7.99 -22.93 -11.93
CA VAL A 5 8.26 -22.05 -13.06
C VAL A 5 8.63 -22.91 -14.26
N TRP A 6 8.10 -22.57 -15.43
CA TRP A 6 8.43 -23.23 -16.68
C TRP A 6 8.41 -22.23 -17.84
N ARG A 7 9.18 -22.54 -18.88
CA ARG A 7 9.22 -21.75 -20.11
C ARG A 7 8.00 -22.05 -20.97
N ILE A 8 7.38 -21.02 -21.52
CA ILE A 8 6.36 -21.14 -22.56
C ILE A 8 7.00 -20.81 -23.91
N THR A 9 6.97 -21.75 -24.85
CA THR A 9 7.52 -21.57 -26.21
C THR A 9 6.47 -21.75 -27.31
N ASP A 10 5.29 -22.26 -26.97
CA ASP A 10 4.18 -22.42 -27.90
C ASP A 10 3.63 -21.04 -28.29
N THR A 11 3.73 -20.69 -29.57
CA THR A 11 3.33 -19.40 -30.11
C THR A 11 1.84 -19.16 -29.95
N ALA A 12 1.00 -20.19 -30.15
CA ALA A 12 -0.45 -20.05 -30.00
C ALA A 12 -0.84 -19.69 -28.56
N ARG A 13 -0.19 -20.32 -27.57
CA ARG A 13 -0.37 -19.98 -26.16
C ARG A 13 0.14 -18.57 -25.81
N ILE A 14 1.29 -18.16 -26.36
CA ILE A 14 1.83 -16.81 -26.15
C ILE A 14 0.87 -15.75 -26.70
N ASP A 15 0.34 -15.96 -27.90
CA ASP A 15 -0.60 -15.04 -28.53
C ASP A 15 -1.90 -14.95 -27.72
N ALA A 16 -2.43 -16.07 -27.23
CA ALA A 16 -3.60 -16.08 -26.36
C ALA A 16 -3.38 -15.27 -25.07
N ILE A 17 -2.23 -15.43 -24.41
CA ILE A 17 -1.87 -14.65 -23.21
C ILE A 17 -1.75 -13.15 -23.55
N ARG A 18 -1.11 -12.82 -24.68
CA ARG A 18 -0.96 -11.43 -25.13
C ARG A 18 -2.31 -10.79 -25.41
N THR A 19 -3.23 -11.50 -26.06
CA THR A 19 -4.58 -11.02 -26.32
C THR A 19 -5.35 -10.80 -25.02
N ALA A 20 -5.27 -11.73 -24.07
CA ALA A 20 -5.95 -11.60 -22.78
C ALA A 20 -5.43 -10.42 -21.95
N ILE A 21 -4.10 -10.25 -21.86
CA ILE A 21 -3.50 -9.11 -21.15
C ILE A 21 -3.80 -7.79 -21.88
N GLY A 22 -3.79 -7.80 -23.21
CA GLY A 22 -4.02 -6.61 -24.03
C GLY A 22 -5.48 -6.20 -24.17
N SER A 23 -6.45 -6.99 -23.69
CA SER A 23 -7.87 -6.66 -23.79
C SER A 23 -8.36 -5.65 -22.75
N ALA A 24 -7.54 -5.32 -21.75
CA ALA A 24 -7.87 -4.37 -20.70
C ALA A 24 -6.68 -3.46 -20.35
N PRO A 25 -6.92 -2.25 -19.82
CA PRO A 25 -5.87 -1.44 -19.21
C PRO A 25 -5.18 -2.19 -18.06
N ILE A 26 -3.88 -1.94 -17.88
CA ILE A 26 -3.10 -2.49 -16.76
C ILE A 26 -2.86 -1.39 -15.73
N VAL A 27 -3.09 -1.70 -14.46
CA VAL A 27 -2.79 -0.82 -13.33
C VAL A 27 -1.51 -1.29 -12.65
N ILE A 28 -0.62 -0.35 -12.33
CA ILE A 28 0.59 -0.66 -11.55
C ILE A 28 0.19 -0.82 -10.08
N ALA A 29 0.08 -2.07 -9.63
CA ALA A 29 -0.19 -2.39 -8.23
C ALA A 29 1.04 -2.10 -7.34
N ASP A 30 2.20 -2.62 -7.73
CA ASP A 30 3.47 -2.43 -7.01
C ASP A 30 4.58 -2.14 -8.03
N GLY A 31 5.54 -1.29 -7.64
CA GLY A 31 6.74 -1.02 -8.43
C GLY A 31 6.74 0.31 -9.17
N HIS A 32 5.94 1.29 -8.75
CA HIS A 32 5.92 2.65 -9.31
C HIS A 32 7.32 3.24 -9.49
N HIS A 33 8.15 3.25 -8.43
CA HIS A 33 9.53 3.72 -8.54
C HIS A 33 10.38 2.88 -9.50
N ARG A 34 10.21 1.55 -9.51
CA ARG A 34 10.93 0.65 -10.44
C ARG A 34 10.55 0.95 -11.89
N TYR A 35 9.28 1.23 -12.14
CA TYR A 35 8.77 1.62 -13.44
C TYR A 35 9.31 2.99 -13.87
N GLU A 36 9.29 4.00 -12.99
CA GLU A 36 9.87 5.32 -13.26
C GLU A 36 11.37 5.23 -13.57
N THR A 37 12.15 4.46 -12.80
CA THR A 37 13.55 4.18 -13.11
C THR A 37 13.72 3.46 -14.45
N SER A 38 12.85 2.51 -14.79
CA SER A 38 12.91 1.82 -16.08
C SER A 38 12.64 2.76 -17.26
N LEU A 39 11.71 3.72 -17.10
CA LEU A 39 11.44 4.75 -18.10
C LEU A 39 12.64 5.67 -18.31
N ALA A 40 13.25 6.14 -17.22
CA ALA A 40 14.45 6.98 -17.30
C ALA A 40 15.59 6.26 -18.02
N TYR A 41 15.85 4.99 -17.66
CA TYR A 41 16.87 4.19 -18.32
C TYR A 41 16.58 3.94 -19.80
N ARG A 42 15.32 3.67 -20.17
CA ARG A 42 14.90 3.56 -21.58
C ARG A 42 15.22 4.84 -22.35
N ASP A 43 14.92 5.99 -21.78
CA ASP A 43 15.12 7.29 -22.44
C ASP A 43 16.62 7.60 -22.59
N GLU A 44 17.45 7.23 -21.62
CA GLU A 44 18.92 7.29 -21.72
C GLU A 44 19.45 6.42 -22.87
N ARG A 45 18.99 5.15 -22.98
CA ARG A 45 19.39 4.24 -24.06
C ARG A 45 18.97 4.77 -25.43
N ARG A 46 17.73 5.24 -25.56
CA ARG A 46 17.25 5.87 -26.80
C ARG A 46 18.09 7.07 -27.21
N ALA A 47 18.54 7.88 -26.25
CA ALA A 47 19.40 9.02 -26.52
C ALA A 47 20.82 8.61 -26.96
N SER A 48 21.37 7.51 -26.44
CA SER A 48 22.72 7.05 -26.78
C SER A 48 22.82 6.21 -28.06
N ASP A 49 21.84 5.35 -28.34
CA ASP A 49 21.94 4.32 -29.41
C ASP A 49 20.90 4.48 -30.51
N GLY A 50 19.98 5.44 -30.36
CA GLY A 50 18.89 5.70 -31.32
C GLY A 50 17.66 4.80 -31.14
N ASP A 51 17.75 3.74 -30.34
CA ASP A 51 16.62 2.93 -29.89
C ASP A 51 16.79 2.50 -28.42
N GLY A 52 15.72 1.98 -27.80
CA GLY A 52 15.77 1.51 -26.41
C GLY A 52 16.24 0.06 -26.26
N GLY A 53 16.30 -0.71 -27.35
CA GLY A 53 16.63 -2.14 -27.34
C GLY A 53 15.85 -2.92 -26.27
N ALA A 54 16.57 -3.62 -25.39
CA ALA A 54 15.98 -4.32 -24.26
C ALA A 54 15.31 -3.38 -23.24
N ALA A 55 15.71 -2.11 -23.14
CA ALA A 55 15.12 -1.16 -22.20
C ALA A 55 13.70 -0.70 -22.60
N ASP A 56 13.22 -1.00 -23.82
CA ASP A 56 11.86 -0.68 -24.26
C ASP A 56 10.77 -1.54 -23.61
N ALA A 57 11.16 -2.61 -22.92
CA ALA A 57 10.25 -3.40 -22.11
C ALA A 57 10.74 -3.46 -20.66
N VAL A 58 9.85 -3.83 -19.75
CA VAL A 58 10.13 -4.09 -18.34
C VAL A 58 9.59 -5.45 -17.98
N MET A 59 10.28 -6.18 -17.09
CA MET A 59 9.74 -7.43 -16.58
C MET A 59 8.56 -7.12 -15.67
N THR A 60 7.40 -7.71 -15.96
CA THR A 60 6.18 -7.48 -15.21
C THR A 60 5.59 -8.81 -14.74
N PHE A 61 5.14 -8.83 -13.49
CA PHE A 61 4.27 -9.87 -12.97
C PHE A 61 2.83 -9.38 -13.12
N VAL A 62 2.04 -10.09 -13.91
CA VAL A 62 0.64 -9.75 -14.18
C VAL A 62 -0.24 -10.74 -13.44
N VAL A 63 -1.20 -10.21 -12.69
CA VAL A 63 -2.23 -10.94 -11.95
C VAL A 63 -3.56 -10.30 -12.26
N GLU A 64 -4.62 -11.11 -12.22
CA GLU A 64 -5.97 -10.57 -12.30
C GLU A 64 -6.32 -9.86 -11.00
N LEU A 65 -7.03 -8.74 -11.10
CA LEU A 65 -7.45 -7.95 -9.94
C LEU A 65 -8.75 -8.53 -9.37
N VAL A 66 -8.66 -9.74 -8.79
CA VAL A 66 -9.78 -10.47 -8.18
C VAL A 66 -9.45 -10.87 -6.74
N GLU A 67 -10.46 -10.81 -5.85
CA GLU A 67 -10.27 -11.03 -4.40
C GLU A 67 -9.73 -12.43 -4.07
N ASP A 68 -10.07 -13.43 -4.88
CA ASP A 68 -9.68 -14.83 -4.66
C ASP A 68 -8.19 -15.10 -4.97
N GLU A 69 -7.55 -14.25 -5.79
CA GLU A 69 -6.15 -14.43 -6.21
C GLU A 69 -5.19 -13.39 -5.63
N LEU A 70 -5.73 -12.27 -5.15
CA LEU A 70 -4.95 -11.13 -4.69
C LEU A 70 -5.40 -10.66 -3.31
N ASP A 71 -4.48 -10.74 -2.35
CA ASP A 71 -4.64 -10.10 -1.05
C ASP A 71 -4.13 -8.65 -1.14
N VAL A 72 -5.03 -7.71 -0.81
CA VAL A 72 -4.75 -6.28 -0.73
C VAL A 72 -4.78 -5.88 0.75
N GLY A 73 -3.60 -5.81 1.35
CA GLY A 73 -3.41 -5.38 2.73
C GLY A 73 -3.18 -3.87 2.86
N PRO A 74 -3.40 -3.31 4.06
CA PRO A 74 -2.98 -1.95 4.36
C PRO A 74 -1.45 -1.87 4.57
N ILE A 75 -0.92 -0.66 4.42
CA ILE A 75 0.37 -0.31 5.01
C ILE A 75 0.06 0.53 6.25
N HIS A 76 0.47 0.06 7.42
CA HIS A 76 0.32 0.75 8.69
C HIS A 76 1.39 1.84 8.87
N ARG A 77 1.22 2.68 9.89
CA ARG A 77 2.19 3.71 10.26
C ARG A 77 2.71 3.48 11.66
N LEU A 78 4.00 3.70 11.86
CA LEU A 78 4.63 3.85 13.16
C LEU A 78 5.16 5.29 13.26
N LEU A 79 4.86 5.94 14.37
CA LEU A 79 5.29 7.30 14.67
C LEU A 79 6.36 7.25 15.76
N SER A 80 7.39 8.05 15.57
CA SER A 80 8.46 8.28 16.54
C SER A 80 9.01 9.70 16.40
N ALA A 81 9.93 10.09 17.29
CA ALA A 81 10.46 11.45 17.40
C ALA A 81 9.40 12.55 17.66
N LEU A 82 8.22 12.19 18.19
CA LEU A 82 7.26 13.16 18.71
C LEU A 82 7.81 13.78 20.00
N PRO A 83 7.50 15.06 20.32
CA PRO A 83 7.91 15.69 21.55
C PRO A 83 7.51 14.88 22.80
N ASP A 84 8.34 14.92 23.84
CA ASP A 84 8.04 14.23 25.10
C ASP A 84 6.72 14.76 25.69
N GLY A 85 5.83 13.84 26.05
CA GLY A 85 4.51 14.17 26.59
C GLY A 85 3.51 14.74 25.57
N PHE A 86 3.80 14.65 24.27
CA PHE A 86 2.86 15.06 23.23
C PHE A 86 1.59 14.21 23.25
N ASP A 87 0.43 14.85 23.40
CA ASP A 87 -0.87 14.19 23.41
C ASP A 87 -1.36 13.96 21.98
N LEU A 88 -1.12 12.76 21.47
CA LEU A 88 -1.52 12.37 20.12
C LEU A 88 -3.05 12.17 20.00
N LEU A 89 -3.73 11.83 21.09
CA LEU A 89 -5.19 11.69 21.07
C LEU A 89 -5.82 13.06 20.89
N GLU A 90 -5.44 14.04 21.72
CA GLU A 90 -5.91 15.43 21.62
C GLU A 90 -5.62 16.01 20.23
N ALA A 91 -4.43 15.78 19.68
CA ALA A 91 -4.06 16.25 18.35
C ALA A 91 -4.92 15.64 17.23
N PHE A 92 -5.51 14.47 17.44
CA PHE A 92 -6.35 13.77 16.46
C PHE A 92 -7.85 14.07 16.62
N GLU A 93 -8.31 14.61 17.75
CA GLU A 93 -9.71 14.96 18.00
C GLU A 93 -10.34 15.87 16.93
N PRO A 94 -9.64 16.86 16.33
CA PRO A 94 -10.21 17.68 15.27
C PRO A 94 -10.57 16.91 13.99
N PHE A 95 -9.99 15.72 13.81
CA PHE A 95 -10.15 14.90 12.59
C PHE A 95 -10.97 13.63 12.83
N PHE A 96 -10.99 13.14 14.07
CA PHE A 96 -11.61 11.87 14.40
C PHE A 96 -12.49 11.95 15.65
N ASP A 97 -13.60 11.22 15.64
CA ASP A 97 -14.25 10.79 16.87
C ASP A 97 -13.48 9.59 17.42
N ILE A 98 -13.05 9.69 18.68
CA ILE A 98 -12.11 8.77 19.30
C ILE A 98 -12.81 7.95 20.38
N GLU A 99 -12.73 6.63 20.28
CA GLU A 99 -13.33 5.69 21.23
C GLU A 99 -12.32 4.65 21.67
N ALA A 100 -12.36 4.24 22.94
CA ALA A 100 -11.50 3.16 23.43
C ALA A 100 -11.73 1.87 22.61
N PHE A 101 -10.64 1.25 22.19
CA PHE A 101 -10.66 0.05 21.35
C PHE A 101 -9.95 -1.10 22.04
N VAL A 102 -10.59 -2.27 22.02
CA VAL A 102 -10.04 -3.50 22.59
C VAL A 102 -9.81 -4.48 21.45
N PHE A 103 -8.56 -4.93 21.31
CA PHE A 103 -8.24 -6.02 20.41
C PHE A 103 -8.97 -7.29 20.87
N THR A 104 -9.63 -7.96 19.94
CA THR A 104 -10.25 -9.28 20.17
C THR A 104 -9.50 -10.33 19.35
N ASP A 105 -9.75 -11.61 19.62
CA ASP A 105 -9.09 -12.73 18.93
C ASP A 105 -9.46 -12.87 17.44
N ALA A 106 -10.45 -12.11 16.95
CA ALA A 106 -10.81 -12.06 15.54
C ALA A 106 -9.75 -11.32 14.71
N PRO A 107 -9.54 -11.67 13.41
CA PRO A 107 -8.55 -11.02 12.58
C PRO A 107 -8.86 -9.52 12.50
N THR A 108 -7.99 -8.75 13.16
CA THR A 108 -8.25 -7.34 13.45
C THR A 108 -8.50 -6.53 12.18
N VAL A 109 -7.82 -6.85 11.08
CA VAL A 109 -8.00 -6.18 9.78
C VAL A 109 -9.46 -6.26 9.28
N ARG A 110 -10.08 -7.45 9.33
CA ARG A 110 -11.49 -7.62 8.95
C ARG A 110 -12.40 -6.83 9.88
N ARG A 111 -12.06 -6.81 11.17
CA ARG A 111 -12.82 -6.02 12.15
C ARG A 111 -12.69 -4.52 11.93
N LEU A 112 -11.51 -4.02 11.52
CA LEU A 112 -11.30 -2.62 11.16
C LEU A 112 -12.18 -2.23 9.96
N GLN A 113 -12.29 -3.10 8.95
CA GLN A 113 -13.20 -2.87 7.82
C GLN A 113 -14.64 -2.69 8.29
N GLU A 114 -15.14 -3.58 9.15
CA GLU A 114 -16.51 -3.51 9.70
C GLU A 114 -16.76 -2.25 10.55
N LEU A 115 -15.73 -1.78 11.28
CA LEU A 115 -15.85 -0.63 12.19
C LEU A 115 -15.80 0.73 11.49
N GLY A 116 -15.33 0.77 10.24
CA GLY A 116 -15.31 2.00 9.43
C GLY A 116 -14.30 3.05 9.88
N GLY A 117 -13.26 2.66 10.63
CA GLY A 117 -12.27 3.59 11.19
C GLY A 117 -10.85 3.02 11.23
N LEU A 118 -9.91 3.88 11.60
CA LEU A 118 -8.51 3.54 11.86
C LEU A 118 -8.35 3.16 13.33
N VAL A 119 -7.25 2.50 13.71
CA VAL A 119 -6.94 2.28 15.13
C VAL A 119 -5.59 2.87 15.47
N LEU A 120 -5.58 3.79 16.43
CA LEU A 120 -4.38 4.25 17.10
C LEU A 120 -3.98 3.27 18.19
N VAL A 121 -2.70 2.95 18.27
CA VAL A 121 -2.07 2.12 19.28
C VAL A 121 -0.97 2.95 19.93
N VAL A 122 -1.05 3.16 21.23
CA VAL A 122 0.00 3.79 22.05
C VAL A 122 0.26 2.90 23.28
N PRO A 123 1.33 3.11 24.07
CA PRO A 123 1.65 2.23 25.20
C PRO A 123 0.49 2.04 26.20
N GLU A 124 -0.37 3.05 26.34
CA GLU A 124 -1.51 3.06 27.25
C GLU A 124 -2.70 2.24 26.75
N GLY A 125 -2.75 1.87 25.47
CA GLY A 125 -3.84 1.08 24.91
C GLY A 125 -4.09 1.29 23.41
N ALA A 126 -5.34 1.14 22.99
CA ALA A 126 -5.75 1.40 21.62
C ALA A 126 -7.08 2.16 21.55
N TRP A 127 -7.23 2.94 20.47
CA TRP A 127 -8.39 3.78 20.23
C TRP A 127 -8.84 3.67 18.78
N LEU A 128 -10.13 3.51 18.58
CA LEU A 128 -10.77 3.56 17.27
C LEU A 128 -10.97 5.03 16.89
N LEU A 129 -10.48 5.39 15.71
CA LEU A 129 -10.58 6.70 15.12
C LEU A 129 -11.61 6.67 13.98
N ARG A 130 -12.79 7.24 14.21
CA ARG A 130 -13.81 7.40 13.18
C ARG A 130 -13.66 8.77 12.53
N PRO A 131 -13.45 8.87 11.21
CA PRO A 131 -13.23 10.17 10.57
C PRO A 131 -14.49 11.03 10.70
N ARG A 132 -14.30 12.28 11.13
CA ARG A 132 -15.36 13.29 11.18
C ARG A 132 -15.85 13.65 9.78
N PRO A 133 -17.07 14.17 9.61
CA PRO A 133 -17.60 14.58 8.30
C PRO A 133 -16.68 15.53 7.52
N GLU A 134 -16.02 16.45 8.22
CA GLU A 134 -15.07 17.42 7.64
C GLU A 134 -13.83 16.71 7.08
N THR A 135 -13.30 15.72 7.80
CA THR A 135 -12.18 14.88 7.36
C THR A 135 -12.56 14.01 6.17
N ILE A 136 -13.76 13.44 6.18
CA ILE A 136 -14.29 12.68 5.03
C ILE A 136 -14.40 13.59 3.80
N ALA A 137 -14.93 14.80 3.95
CA ALA A 137 -15.10 15.75 2.85
C ALA A 137 -13.76 16.30 2.32
N ALA A 138 -12.75 16.44 3.17
CA ALA A 138 -11.43 16.98 2.83
C ALA A 138 -10.49 15.94 2.20
N THR A 139 -10.84 14.65 2.23
CA THR A 139 -9.94 13.57 1.80
C THR A 139 -10.63 12.63 0.83
N ARG A 140 -9.83 11.82 0.14
CA ARG A 140 -10.36 10.69 -0.62
C ARG A 140 -10.94 9.66 0.35
N ASP A 141 -11.78 8.76 -0.14
CA ASP A 141 -12.28 7.63 0.64
C ASP A 141 -11.19 6.57 0.88
N LEU A 142 -10.08 6.97 1.48
CA LEU A 142 -8.91 6.16 1.80
C LEU A 142 -8.40 6.56 3.18
N ASP A 143 -8.17 5.56 4.03
CA ASP A 143 -7.64 5.79 5.37
C ASP A 143 -6.24 6.42 5.35
N SER A 144 -5.43 6.12 4.33
CA SER A 144 -4.13 6.77 4.15
C SER A 144 -4.27 8.28 3.97
N SER A 145 -5.21 8.73 3.12
CA SER A 145 -5.47 10.16 2.94
C SER A 145 -6.00 10.84 4.20
N ARG A 146 -6.88 10.17 4.94
CA ARG A 146 -7.43 10.67 6.22
C ARG A 146 -6.34 10.84 7.27
N LEU A 147 -5.47 9.84 7.38
CA LEU A 147 -4.34 9.88 8.29
C LEU A 147 -3.33 10.95 7.87
N ASP A 148 -2.97 11.03 6.59
CA ASP A 148 -2.03 12.04 6.09
C ASP A 148 -2.50 13.47 6.41
N LEU A 149 -3.81 13.73 6.34
CA LEU A 149 -4.39 15.02 6.74
C LEU A 149 -4.16 15.33 8.23
N ALA A 150 -4.36 14.36 9.12
CA ALA A 150 -4.14 14.54 10.55
C ALA A 150 -2.64 14.59 10.92
N LEU A 151 -1.80 13.82 10.23
CA LEU A 151 -0.34 13.85 10.43
C LEU A 151 0.25 15.20 10.02
N ALA A 152 -0.35 15.89 9.04
CA ALA A 152 0.11 17.20 8.58
C ALA A 152 -0.05 18.31 9.64
N SER A 153 -0.89 18.13 10.66
CA SER A 153 -1.02 19.08 11.78
C SER A 153 -0.11 18.76 12.97
N LEU A 154 0.62 17.65 12.93
CA LEU A 154 1.54 17.27 14.00
C LEU A 154 2.86 18.07 13.92
N PRO A 155 3.58 18.23 15.03
CA PRO A 155 4.97 18.68 15.00
C PRO A 155 5.85 17.71 14.19
N ASP A 156 7.11 18.09 13.98
CA ASP A 156 8.11 17.22 13.34
C ASP A 156 8.12 15.84 14.01
N HIS A 157 8.03 14.80 13.18
CA HIS A 157 8.00 13.40 13.61
C HIS A 157 8.61 12.51 12.52
N ALA A 158 9.05 11.33 12.93
CA ALA A 158 9.49 10.28 12.03
C ALA A 158 8.34 9.32 11.74
N LEU A 159 8.23 8.90 10.48
CA LEU A 159 7.21 7.96 10.02
C LEU A 159 7.86 6.72 9.43
N VAL A 160 7.52 5.56 9.99
CA VAL A 160 7.91 4.25 9.46
C VAL A 160 6.68 3.50 8.96
N TYR A 161 6.82 2.83 7.83
CA TYR A 161 5.76 2.08 7.18
C TYR A 161 5.91 0.60 7.50
N GLN A 162 4.84 -0.04 7.96
CA GLN A 162 4.89 -1.43 8.40
C GLN A 162 3.65 -2.23 7.96
N HIS A 163 3.83 -3.53 7.73
CA HIS A 163 2.74 -4.47 7.46
C HIS A 163 2.52 -5.41 8.63
N GLY A 164 1.28 -5.83 8.82
CA GLY A 164 0.91 -6.73 9.91
C GLY A 164 0.62 -5.98 11.20
N VAL A 165 -0.52 -6.32 11.81
CA VAL A 165 -1.00 -5.69 13.06
C VAL A 165 -0.08 -6.06 14.22
N GLU A 166 0.40 -7.30 14.22
CA GLU A 166 1.32 -7.86 15.21
C GLU A 166 2.64 -7.09 15.27
N HIS A 167 3.19 -6.68 14.12
CA HIS A 167 4.44 -5.93 14.11
C HIS A 167 4.25 -4.49 14.59
N ILE A 168 3.09 -3.89 14.32
CA ILE A 168 2.76 -2.57 14.86
C ILE A 168 2.70 -2.62 16.39
N ARG A 169 1.96 -3.58 16.93
CA ARG A 169 1.85 -3.77 18.37
C ARG A 169 3.21 -4.04 19.01
N ALA A 170 3.98 -4.97 18.45
CA ALA A 170 5.31 -5.29 18.96
C ALA A 170 6.25 -4.08 19.00
N ALA A 171 6.21 -3.21 17.98
CA ALA A 171 7.05 -2.01 17.95
C ALA A 171 6.65 -0.96 19.01
N VAL A 172 5.35 -0.80 19.28
CA VAL A 172 4.86 0.08 20.35
C VAL A 172 5.16 -0.52 21.72
N ASP A 173 4.86 -1.80 21.93
CA ASP A 173 5.08 -2.52 23.18
C ASP A 173 6.57 -2.55 23.58
N SER A 174 7.48 -2.62 22.61
CA SER A 174 8.93 -2.59 22.87
C SER A 174 9.51 -1.18 23.01
N GLY A 175 8.70 -0.13 22.81
CA GLY A 175 9.16 1.27 22.76
C GLY A 175 10.01 1.62 21.54
N ALA A 176 10.01 0.79 20.49
CA ALA A 176 10.68 1.11 19.22
C ALA A 176 9.94 2.20 18.42
N ALA A 177 8.65 2.38 18.71
CA ALA A 177 7.82 3.48 18.24
C ALA A 177 7.01 4.07 19.42
N GLN A 178 6.69 5.36 19.34
CA GLN A 178 5.83 6.03 20.33
C GLN A 178 4.35 5.73 20.07
N ALA A 179 3.97 5.53 18.81
CA ALA A 179 2.61 5.18 18.42
C ALA A 179 2.60 4.34 17.14
N GLY A 180 1.50 3.62 16.93
CA GLY A 180 1.19 2.92 15.70
C GLY A 180 -0.23 3.23 15.23
N VAL A 181 -0.45 3.38 13.93
CA VAL A 181 -1.78 3.55 13.35
C VAL A 181 -2.06 2.41 12.38
N LEU A 182 -3.11 1.66 12.69
CA LEU A 182 -3.67 0.61 11.86
C LEU A 182 -4.69 1.21 10.89
N LEU A 183 -4.60 0.83 9.63
CA LEU A 183 -5.43 1.33 8.53
C LEU A 183 -6.28 0.18 8.01
N ARG A 184 -7.44 0.51 7.44
CA ARG A 184 -8.20 -0.46 6.65
C ARG A 184 -7.53 -0.69 5.30
N PRO A 185 -7.54 -1.92 4.77
CA PRO A 185 -7.12 -2.18 3.40
C PRO A 185 -8.02 -1.43 2.42
N VAL A 186 -7.42 -0.98 1.32
CA VAL A 186 -8.16 -0.45 0.16
C VAL A 186 -8.88 -1.62 -0.53
N THR A 187 -10.12 -1.40 -0.97
CA THR A 187 -10.86 -2.43 -1.71
C THR A 187 -10.43 -2.48 -3.18
N ILE A 188 -10.72 -3.59 -3.86
CA ILE A 188 -10.49 -3.71 -5.30
C ILE A 188 -11.29 -2.64 -6.07
N ASP A 189 -12.56 -2.42 -5.71
CA ASP A 189 -13.40 -1.40 -6.33
C ASP A 189 -12.80 0.01 -6.21
N GLN A 190 -12.21 0.35 -5.05
CA GLN A 190 -11.52 1.62 -4.85
C GLN A 190 -10.27 1.73 -5.74
N ILE A 191 -9.50 0.65 -5.90
CA ILE A 191 -8.34 0.61 -6.80
C ILE A 191 -8.77 0.86 -8.25
N ILE A 192 -9.82 0.16 -8.71
CA ILE A 192 -10.36 0.29 -10.07
C ILE A 192 -10.84 1.72 -10.30
N ALA A 193 -11.67 2.26 -9.41
CA ALA A 193 -12.24 3.59 -9.55
C ALA A 193 -11.16 4.69 -9.66
N ILE A 194 -10.10 4.61 -8.84
CA ILE A 194 -8.98 5.56 -8.89
C ILE A 194 -8.21 5.42 -10.21
N ALA A 195 -7.96 4.19 -10.65
CA ALA A 195 -7.24 3.93 -11.89
C ALA A 195 -8.01 4.39 -13.14
N GLU A 196 -9.31 4.13 -13.20
CA GLU A 196 -10.19 4.58 -14.30
C GLU A 196 -10.34 6.10 -14.33
N GLY A 197 -10.26 6.76 -13.17
CA GLY A 197 -10.17 8.22 -13.06
C GLY A 197 -8.86 8.82 -13.59
N GLY A 198 -7.86 7.99 -13.94
CA GLY A 198 -6.52 8.45 -14.33
C GLY A 198 -5.72 9.03 -13.16
N GLU A 199 -6.14 8.76 -11.93
CA GLU A 199 -5.52 9.28 -10.73
C GLU A 199 -4.49 8.30 -10.15
N LYS A 200 -3.54 8.82 -9.38
CA LYS A 200 -2.61 7.99 -8.60
C LYS A 200 -3.15 7.81 -7.19
N MET A 201 -3.04 6.61 -6.64
CA MET A 201 -3.26 6.39 -5.21
C MET A 201 -2.22 7.16 -4.38
N PRO A 202 -2.56 7.61 -3.16
CA PRO A 202 -1.58 8.15 -2.22
C PRO A 202 -0.45 7.14 -1.99
N PRO A 203 0.78 7.61 -1.78
CA PRO A 203 1.92 6.74 -1.58
C PRO A 203 1.70 5.81 -0.38
N LYS A 204 2.16 4.56 -0.51
CA LYS A 204 2.10 3.57 0.58
C LYS A 204 0.67 3.32 1.11
N SER A 205 -0.32 3.27 0.22
CA SER A 205 -1.71 2.94 0.56
C SER A 205 -2.02 1.44 0.53
N THR A 206 -1.29 0.66 -0.28
CA THR A 206 -1.62 -0.75 -0.54
C THR A 206 -0.41 -1.67 -0.44
N PHE A 207 -0.63 -2.85 0.13
CA PHE A 207 0.26 -4.00 0.11
C PHE A 207 -0.36 -5.11 -0.72
N PHE A 208 0.36 -5.61 -1.73
CA PHE A 208 -0.14 -6.70 -2.56
C PHE A 208 0.56 -8.01 -2.23
N ALA A 209 -0.22 -9.08 -2.07
CA ALA A 209 0.27 -10.45 -1.95
C ALA A 209 -0.60 -11.41 -2.80
N PRO A 210 -0.04 -12.54 -3.29
CA PRO A 210 1.33 -13.00 -3.09
C PRO A 210 2.34 -12.24 -3.97
N LYS A 211 3.53 -11.99 -3.42
CA LYS A 211 4.68 -11.55 -4.22
C LYS A 211 5.52 -12.76 -4.61
N PRO A 212 5.98 -12.86 -5.88
CA PRO A 212 6.96 -13.88 -6.24
C PRO A 212 8.22 -13.69 -5.40
N ARG A 213 8.87 -14.80 -5.02
CA ARG A 213 10.16 -14.72 -4.30
C ARG A 213 11.18 -13.95 -5.14
N THR A 214 11.94 -13.10 -4.47
CA THR A 214 13.04 -12.37 -5.10
C THR A 214 14.02 -13.34 -5.74
N GLY A 215 14.44 -13.04 -6.96
CA GLY A 215 15.46 -13.79 -7.69
C GLY A 215 14.98 -15.06 -8.39
N VAL A 216 13.67 -15.31 -8.47
CA VAL A 216 13.12 -16.44 -9.23
C VAL A 216 13.30 -16.27 -10.75
N VAL A 217 13.16 -15.03 -11.25
CA VAL A 217 13.39 -14.69 -12.67
C VAL A 217 14.16 -13.38 -12.73
N PHE A 218 15.14 -13.32 -13.63
CA PHE A 218 15.87 -12.11 -13.99
C PHE A 218 15.77 -11.88 -15.50
N ARG A 219 15.72 -10.60 -15.90
CA ARG A 219 15.75 -10.19 -17.31
C ARG A 219 17.05 -9.45 -17.51
N SER A 220 17.91 -10.00 -18.37
CA SER A 220 19.09 -9.27 -18.83
C SER A 220 18.65 -8.07 -19.65
N ILE A 221 19.41 -6.98 -19.50
CA ILE A 221 19.23 -5.70 -20.20
C ILE A 221 20.44 -5.38 -21.08
N ASP A 222 21.33 -6.36 -21.26
CA ASP A 222 22.54 -6.29 -22.08
C ASP A 222 22.28 -6.73 -23.53
#